data_AF-A0A094DD88-F1
#
_entry.id   AF-A0A094DD88-F1
#
_cell.length_a   1.000
_cell.length_b   1.000
_cell.length_c   1.000
_cell.angle_alpha   90.00
_cell.angle_beta   90.00
_cell.angle_gamma   90.00
#
_symmetry.space_group_name_H-M   'P 1'
#
loop_
_entity.id
_entity.type
_entity.pdbx_description
1 polymer ?
#
loop_
_entity_poly.entity_id
_entity_poly.type
_entity_poly.pdbx_seq_one_letter_code
_entity_poly.pdbx_strand_id
1 'polypeptide(L)'
;SVLPPLVERTPIYTYYDAGRTEDGEAGEEVMNAVLLTWRRAWWAQGFRPVILGRAEAKRSALFEGAKQVKGEMEEEVLRWLAWESMGGGILCSYLALPMGAFEDPVISYLRGGEFASLTRFDKLSNGLYVGSKADVAAALKAALADPDISKAKEISDVVPKGTFKVDESPKSIAYYAMDVVKAKYPKIAEELPVSTSKGMRLLNRLINAHLHNNWRTLFSDGIAVIKPIRTHMTAIVEPAVQLAEYLAQCPPSPIMSSCPPNNKNCKPCVASTPMRIHTPPHFRNNSKVYTIGVVPHPWTTTSSDAFTKAIDVPFIRRRSTRDHWLIQATKQILGTGVSTSPRLVKFKEAVASPYGAAHSVWFTAEKDYPDDIDWHFGFVVPRSGANDGKSQTPVPGPERRPADPARDPLDGVMPSKKELAKERELLEYAKMFGTTPEQQRLIRAVEAWNLGDAEAWRFARAFMARRTMERRRWEEEERRVTGGKGSEKVGRG
;
A
#
# COMPACT_ATOMS: atom_id res chain seq x y z
N SER A 1 -10.90 -10.87 21.18
CA SER A 1 -11.37 -10.11 20.02
C SER A 1 -11.52 -11.03 18.81
N VAL A 2 -12.70 -11.06 18.19
CA VAL A 2 -12.92 -11.79 16.93
C VAL A 2 -12.50 -10.88 15.78
N LEU A 3 -11.51 -11.30 14.99
CA LEU A 3 -11.13 -10.63 13.76
C LEU A 3 -12.06 -11.06 12.62
N PRO A 4 -12.36 -10.19 11.63
CA PRO A 4 -13.14 -10.60 10.46
C PRO A 4 -12.40 -11.68 9.69
N PRO A 5 -13.06 -12.61 8.96
CA PRO A 5 -12.39 -13.63 8.18
C PRO A 5 -11.29 -13.05 7.27
N LEU A 6 -10.19 -13.79 7.12
CA LEU A 6 -9.15 -13.40 6.17
C LEU A 6 -9.70 -13.66 4.76
N VAL A 7 -9.83 -12.59 3.97
CA VAL A 7 -10.31 -12.71 2.58
C VAL A 7 -9.20 -13.31 1.75
N GLU A 8 -9.55 -14.31 0.94
CA GLU A 8 -8.60 -14.87 -0.02
C GLU A 8 -8.31 -13.84 -1.11
N ARG A 9 -7.01 -13.57 -1.32
CA ARG A 9 -6.55 -12.60 -2.30
C ARG A 9 -6.42 -13.27 -3.65
N THR A 10 -7.06 -12.69 -4.67
CA THR A 10 -6.96 -13.17 -6.04
C THR A 10 -5.51 -13.10 -6.53
N PRO A 11 -4.95 -14.21 -7.03
CA PRO A 11 -3.62 -14.24 -7.62
C PRO A 11 -3.52 -13.34 -8.85
N ILE A 12 -2.44 -12.57 -8.92
CA ILE A 12 -2.05 -11.84 -10.12
C ILE A 12 -0.63 -12.24 -10.50
N TYR A 13 -0.48 -12.70 -11.73
CA TYR A 13 0.77 -13.27 -12.22
C TYR A 13 1.53 -12.27 -13.05
N THR A 14 2.84 -12.22 -12.87
CA THR A 14 3.77 -11.63 -13.86
C THR A 14 4.82 -12.66 -14.23
N TYR A 15 5.54 -12.43 -15.34
CA TYR A 15 6.61 -13.31 -15.78
C TYR A 15 7.92 -12.55 -15.80
N TYR A 16 8.96 -13.16 -15.22
CA TYR A 16 10.31 -12.65 -15.26
C TYR A 16 11.34 -13.79 -15.16
N ASP A 17 12.12 -13.99 -16.22
CA ASP A 17 13.21 -14.96 -16.25
C ASP A 17 14.55 -14.30 -15.93
N ALA A 18 15.29 -14.86 -14.97
CA ALA A 18 16.56 -14.28 -14.51
C ALA A 18 17.72 -14.79 -15.37
N GLY A 19 18.78 -14.01 -15.50
CA GLY A 19 19.96 -14.36 -16.31
C GLY A 19 19.90 -13.89 -17.77
N ARG A 20 18.92 -13.05 -18.13
CA ARG A 20 18.89 -12.29 -19.39
C ARG A 20 19.38 -10.85 -19.25
N THR A 21 19.66 -10.37 -18.03
CA THR A 21 20.17 -9.00 -17.84
C THR A 21 21.63 -8.91 -18.24
N GLU A 22 21.91 -8.10 -19.27
CA GLU A 22 23.26 -7.83 -19.77
C GLU A 22 24.19 -7.20 -18.71
N ASP A 23 23.60 -6.52 -17.71
CA ASP A 23 24.31 -5.79 -16.65
C ASP A 23 24.69 -6.64 -15.41
N GLY A 24 24.60 -7.97 -15.50
CA GLY A 24 24.98 -8.88 -14.42
C GLY A 24 24.23 -8.63 -13.11
N GLU A 25 24.93 -8.70 -11.96
CA GLU A 25 24.34 -8.56 -10.61
C GLU A 25 23.65 -7.20 -10.39
N ALA A 26 24.21 -6.12 -10.95
CA ALA A 26 23.62 -4.80 -10.85
C ALA A 26 22.28 -4.70 -11.61
N GLY A 27 22.17 -5.39 -12.75
CA GLY A 27 20.92 -5.54 -13.49
C GLY A 27 19.86 -6.29 -12.70
N GLU A 28 20.23 -7.44 -12.12
CA GLU A 28 19.35 -8.25 -11.27
C GLU A 28 18.86 -7.49 -10.04
N GLU A 29 19.72 -6.68 -9.38
CA GLU A 29 19.31 -5.84 -8.26
C GLU A 29 18.24 -4.81 -8.66
N VAL A 30 18.43 -4.14 -9.81
CA VAL A 30 17.46 -3.15 -10.30
C VAL A 30 16.14 -3.83 -10.64
N MET A 31 16.17 -4.98 -11.32
CA MET A 31 14.95 -5.71 -11.67
C MET A 31 14.23 -6.24 -10.42
N ASN A 32 14.96 -6.69 -9.40
CA ASN A 32 14.37 -7.04 -8.11
C ASN A 32 13.61 -5.84 -7.51
N ALA A 33 14.19 -4.63 -7.55
CA ALA A 33 13.51 -3.43 -7.05
C ALA A 33 12.25 -3.04 -7.87
N VAL A 34 12.26 -3.27 -9.19
CA VAL A 34 11.09 -3.08 -10.07
C VAL A 34 9.98 -4.06 -9.69
N LEU A 35 10.32 -5.35 -9.58
CA LEU A 35 9.39 -6.41 -9.20
C LEU A 35 8.83 -6.19 -7.79
N LEU A 36 9.65 -5.75 -6.84
CA LEU A 36 9.20 -5.42 -5.49
C LEU A 36 8.19 -4.27 -5.50
N THR A 37 8.41 -3.24 -6.32
CA THR A 37 7.45 -2.14 -6.48
C THR A 37 6.12 -2.64 -7.03
N TRP A 38 6.15 -3.49 -8.07
CA TRP A 38 4.96 -4.13 -8.62
C TRP A 38 4.22 -4.98 -7.58
N ARG A 39 4.94 -5.82 -6.82
CA ARG A 39 4.36 -6.64 -5.76
C ARG A 39 3.69 -5.78 -4.69
N ARG A 40 4.34 -4.72 -4.22
CA ARG A 40 3.77 -3.80 -3.22
C ARG A 40 2.49 -3.15 -3.74
N ALA A 41 2.50 -2.62 -4.96
CA ALA A 41 1.37 -1.92 -5.54
C ALA A 41 0.13 -2.83 -5.66
N TRP A 42 0.29 -4.04 -6.18
CA TRP A 42 -0.81 -5.00 -6.30
C TRP A 42 -1.24 -5.59 -4.95
N TRP A 43 -0.31 -5.81 -4.02
CA TRP A 43 -0.62 -6.23 -2.66
C TRP A 43 -1.51 -5.21 -1.93
N ALA A 44 -1.17 -3.93 -2.00
CA ALA A 44 -1.96 -2.86 -1.38
C ALA A 44 -3.40 -2.80 -1.93
N GLN A 45 -3.61 -3.22 -3.17
CA GLN A 45 -4.92 -3.25 -3.84
C GLN A 45 -5.74 -4.52 -3.58
N GLY A 46 -5.24 -5.44 -2.74
CA GLY A 46 -5.97 -6.65 -2.35
C GLY A 46 -5.64 -7.90 -3.16
N PHE A 47 -4.57 -7.90 -3.95
CA PHE A 47 -4.16 -9.06 -4.74
C PHE A 47 -3.05 -9.86 -4.06
N ARG A 48 -2.83 -11.08 -4.55
CA ARG A 48 -1.68 -11.93 -4.25
C ARG A 48 -0.74 -11.91 -5.46
N PRO A 49 0.29 -11.05 -5.49
CA PRO A 49 1.22 -11.02 -6.60
C PRO A 49 2.09 -12.27 -6.62
N VAL A 50 2.34 -12.82 -7.81
CA VAL A 50 3.15 -14.02 -8.02
C VAL A 50 4.04 -13.81 -9.23
N ILE A 51 5.34 -14.11 -9.09
CA ILE A 51 6.32 -13.96 -10.18
C ILE A 51 6.62 -15.35 -10.74
N LEU A 52 6.21 -15.56 -11.99
CA LEU A 52 6.46 -16.80 -12.72
C LEU A 52 7.79 -16.73 -13.46
N GLY A 53 8.42 -17.87 -13.67
CA GLY A 53 9.60 -18.01 -14.51
C GLY A 53 9.54 -19.23 -15.42
N ARG A 54 10.68 -19.59 -15.98
CA ARG A 54 10.79 -20.72 -16.91
C ARG A 54 10.47 -22.07 -16.27
N ALA A 55 10.65 -22.20 -14.95
CA ALA A 55 10.30 -23.42 -14.22
C ALA A 55 8.78 -23.69 -14.28
N GLU A 56 7.97 -22.65 -14.10
CA GLU A 56 6.51 -22.71 -14.20
C GLU A 56 6.10 -23.04 -15.65
N ALA A 57 6.70 -22.39 -16.64
CA ALA A 57 6.44 -22.66 -18.06
C ALA A 57 6.67 -24.13 -18.44
N LYS A 58 7.73 -24.76 -17.91
CA LYS A 58 8.06 -26.19 -18.14
C LYS A 58 7.00 -27.17 -17.62
N ARG A 59 6.12 -26.74 -16.71
CA ARG A 59 5.03 -27.59 -16.19
C ARG A 59 3.84 -27.67 -17.15
N SER A 60 3.76 -26.79 -18.14
CA SER A 60 2.69 -26.85 -19.14
C SER A 60 2.90 -28.05 -20.08
N ALA A 61 1.82 -28.75 -20.39
CA ALA A 61 1.84 -29.85 -21.37
C ALA A 61 2.18 -29.37 -22.79
N LEU A 62 2.10 -28.06 -23.06
CA LEU A 62 2.39 -27.45 -24.35
C LEU A 62 3.86 -27.02 -24.51
N PHE A 63 4.68 -27.21 -23.48
CA PHE A 63 6.06 -26.73 -23.45
C PHE A 63 6.94 -27.30 -24.58
N GLU A 64 6.75 -28.56 -24.95
CA GLU A 64 7.54 -29.20 -26.02
C GLU A 64 7.29 -28.54 -27.39
N GLY A 65 6.04 -28.16 -27.69
CA GLY A 65 5.71 -27.45 -28.93
C GLY A 65 6.32 -26.05 -29.00
N ALA A 66 6.48 -25.39 -27.85
CA ALA A 66 7.05 -24.05 -27.77
C ALA A 66 8.57 -24.00 -27.98
N LYS A 67 9.30 -25.12 -27.86
CA LYS A 67 10.76 -25.16 -28.08
C LYS A 67 11.17 -24.76 -29.50
N GLN A 68 10.25 -24.86 -30.46
CA GLN A 68 10.50 -24.47 -31.84
C GLN A 68 10.39 -22.96 -32.05
N VAL A 69 9.71 -22.24 -31.14
CA VAL A 69 9.60 -20.78 -31.17
C VAL A 69 10.91 -20.17 -30.67
N LYS A 70 11.50 -19.29 -31.48
CA LYS A 70 12.76 -18.58 -31.18
C LYS A 70 12.58 -17.08 -31.37
N GLY A 71 13.52 -16.29 -30.85
CA GLY A 71 13.54 -14.84 -31.02
C GLY A 71 12.62 -14.12 -30.04
N GLU A 72 12.07 -12.98 -30.45
CA GLU A 72 11.28 -12.08 -29.59
C GLU A 72 10.04 -12.76 -28.98
N MET A 73 9.44 -13.72 -29.70
CA MET A 73 8.25 -14.46 -29.25
C MET A 73 8.54 -15.59 -28.27
N GLU A 74 9.80 -16.01 -28.07
CA GLU A 74 10.12 -17.07 -27.09
C GLU A 74 9.65 -16.65 -25.69
N GLU A 75 9.91 -15.40 -25.30
CA GLU A 75 9.56 -14.91 -23.96
C GLU A 75 8.04 -14.80 -23.77
N GLU A 76 7.33 -14.31 -24.77
CA GLU A 76 5.87 -14.19 -24.74
C GLU A 76 5.22 -15.57 -24.63
N VAL A 77 5.69 -16.56 -25.39
CA VAL A 77 5.18 -17.94 -25.32
C VAL A 77 5.48 -18.56 -23.95
N LEU A 78 6.70 -18.40 -23.41
CA LEU A 78 7.05 -18.89 -22.07
C LEU A 78 6.18 -18.25 -20.98
N ARG A 79 5.90 -16.95 -21.11
CA ARG A 79 5.01 -16.21 -20.21
C ARG A 79 3.59 -16.79 -20.22
N TRP A 80 3.03 -17.09 -21.39
CA TRP A 80 1.70 -17.70 -21.52
C TRP A 80 1.66 -19.15 -21.03
N LEU A 81 2.69 -19.95 -21.30
CA LEU A 81 2.82 -21.31 -20.76
C LEU A 81 2.86 -21.31 -19.23
N ALA A 82 3.63 -20.40 -18.65
CA ALA A 82 3.70 -20.26 -17.21
C ALA A 82 2.33 -19.90 -16.63
N TRP A 83 1.61 -18.96 -17.24
CA TRP A 83 0.26 -18.56 -16.83
C TRP A 83 -0.76 -19.71 -16.95
N GLU A 84 -0.75 -20.45 -18.06
CA GLU A 84 -1.59 -21.63 -18.26
C GLU A 84 -1.34 -22.68 -17.18
N SER A 85 -0.07 -22.92 -16.82
CA SER A 85 0.32 -23.87 -15.77
C SER A 85 -0.25 -23.51 -14.39
N MET A 86 -0.54 -22.23 -14.15
CA MET A 86 -1.15 -21.74 -12.91
C MET A 86 -2.68 -21.82 -12.92
N GLY A 87 -3.30 -22.23 -14.03
CA GLY A 87 -4.75 -22.39 -14.13
C GLY A 87 -5.51 -21.17 -14.66
N GLY A 88 -4.84 -20.23 -15.32
CA GLY A 88 -5.46 -18.99 -15.81
C GLY A 88 -5.50 -17.90 -14.75
N GLY A 89 -6.55 -17.08 -14.70
CA GLY A 89 -6.68 -15.96 -13.78
C GLY A 89 -6.23 -14.64 -14.42
N ILE A 90 -5.32 -13.90 -13.76
CA ILE A 90 -4.85 -12.58 -14.23
C ILE A 90 -3.37 -12.66 -14.59
N LEU A 91 -3.01 -12.37 -15.83
CA LEU A 91 -1.64 -12.18 -16.27
C LEU A 91 -1.37 -10.70 -16.54
N CYS A 92 -0.35 -10.16 -15.91
CA CYS A 92 -0.05 -8.73 -15.88
C CYS A 92 1.45 -8.50 -16.10
N SER A 93 1.79 -7.52 -16.94
CA SER A 93 3.18 -7.08 -17.06
C SER A 93 3.67 -6.49 -15.74
N TYR A 94 4.94 -6.72 -15.38
CA TYR A 94 5.53 -6.09 -14.19
C TYR A 94 5.65 -4.56 -14.33
N LEU A 95 5.39 -4.03 -15.54
CA LEU A 95 5.27 -2.60 -15.83
C LEU A 95 3.82 -2.09 -15.90
N ALA A 96 2.83 -2.93 -15.59
CA ALA A 96 1.44 -2.53 -15.44
C ALA A 96 1.09 -2.43 -13.94
N LEU A 97 0.76 -1.22 -13.49
CA LEU A 97 0.58 -0.88 -12.08
C LEU A 97 -0.84 -0.35 -11.80
N PRO A 98 -1.44 -0.69 -10.65
CA PRO A 98 -2.76 -0.22 -10.29
C PRO A 98 -2.69 1.22 -9.76
N MET A 99 -3.28 2.15 -10.50
CA MET A 99 -3.44 3.56 -10.17
C MET A 99 -4.89 3.92 -9.84
N GLY A 100 -5.79 2.94 -9.71
CA GLY A 100 -7.16 3.15 -9.27
C GLY A 100 -7.30 3.32 -7.76
N ALA A 101 -8.43 3.87 -7.33
CA ALA A 101 -8.90 3.70 -5.96
C ALA A 101 -9.17 2.22 -5.67
N PHE A 102 -9.22 1.85 -4.40
CA PHE A 102 -9.52 0.47 -4.02
C PHE A 102 -10.88 0.00 -4.57
N GLU A 103 -11.88 0.88 -4.56
CA GLU A 103 -13.25 0.64 -5.02
C GLU A 103 -13.42 0.83 -6.54
N ASP A 104 -12.34 1.09 -7.29
CA ASP A 104 -12.43 1.24 -8.74
C ASP A 104 -13.14 0.02 -9.37
N PRO A 105 -14.08 0.21 -10.33
CA PRO A 105 -14.85 -0.90 -10.88
C PRO A 105 -13.98 -1.99 -11.52
N VAL A 106 -12.91 -1.62 -12.22
CA VAL A 106 -12.02 -2.59 -12.88
C VAL A 106 -11.19 -3.32 -11.83
N ILE A 107 -10.62 -2.61 -10.87
CA ILE A 107 -9.85 -3.24 -9.78
C ILE A 107 -10.74 -4.18 -8.96
N SER A 108 -11.99 -3.79 -8.69
CA SER A 108 -12.98 -4.61 -7.98
C SER A 108 -13.37 -5.86 -8.75
N TYR A 109 -13.60 -5.73 -10.07
CA TYR A 109 -13.85 -6.87 -10.96
C TYR A 109 -12.68 -7.86 -10.95
N LEU A 110 -11.44 -7.35 -11.09
CA LEU A 110 -10.23 -8.18 -11.07
C LEU A 110 -10.08 -8.91 -9.74
N ARG A 111 -10.38 -8.27 -8.59
CA ARG A 111 -10.36 -8.94 -7.28
C ARG A 111 -11.39 -10.06 -7.17
N GLY A 112 -12.48 -10.03 -7.94
CA GLY A 112 -13.45 -11.11 -7.97
C GLY A 112 -12.86 -12.44 -8.45
N GLY A 113 -11.86 -12.41 -9.33
CA GLY A 113 -11.13 -13.61 -9.79
C GLY A 113 -11.91 -14.53 -10.73
N GLU A 114 -13.16 -14.20 -11.07
CA GLU A 114 -14.02 -14.97 -11.97
C GLU A 114 -14.08 -14.29 -13.35
N PHE A 115 -13.56 -14.97 -14.38
CA PHE A 115 -13.45 -14.43 -15.73
C PHE A 115 -14.20 -15.30 -16.72
N ALA A 116 -15.26 -14.77 -17.34
CA ALA A 116 -16.14 -15.50 -18.24
C ALA A 116 -15.51 -15.81 -19.61
N SER A 117 -14.52 -15.02 -20.03
CA SER A 117 -13.87 -15.15 -21.33
C SER A 117 -12.43 -14.65 -21.27
N LEU A 118 -11.57 -15.17 -22.15
CA LEU A 118 -10.26 -14.59 -22.39
C LEU A 118 -10.40 -13.15 -22.89
N THR A 119 -9.92 -12.21 -22.09
CA THR A 119 -10.15 -10.78 -22.27
C THR A 119 -8.82 -10.05 -22.25
N ARG A 120 -8.69 -9.09 -23.18
CA ARG A 120 -7.61 -8.10 -23.21
C ARG A 120 -8.22 -6.70 -23.14
N PHE A 121 -7.42 -5.74 -22.71
CA PHE A 121 -7.88 -4.37 -22.52
C PHE A 121 -7.29 -3.44 -23.58
N ASP A 122 -8.12 -2.57 -24.15
CA ASP A 122 -7.68 -1.62 -25.16
C ASP A 122 -6.53 -0.74 -24.63
N LYS A 123 -5.58 -0.40 -25.52
CA LYS A 123 -4.35 0.39 -25.23
C LYS A 123 -3.43 -0.17 -24.14
N LEU A 124 -3.71 -1.36 -23.61
CA LEU A 124 -2.80 -2.06 -22.71
C LEU A 124 -1.94 -3.11 -23.42
N SER A 125 -2.12 -3.35 -24.73
CA SER A 125 -1.30 -4.32 -25.49
C SER A 125 -1.23 -5.65 -24.72
N ASN A 126 -0.04 -6.15 -24.41
CA ASN A 126 0.25 -7.36 -23.67
C ASN A 126 0.41 -7.13 -22.15
N GLY A 127 -0.01 -5.96 -21.66
CA GLY A 127 0.14 -5.50 -20.29
C GLY A 127 -0.84 -6.13 -19.29
N LEU A 128 -2.03 -6.55 -19.75
CA LEU A 128 -3.03 -7.21 -18.90
C LEU A 128 -3.93 -8.15 -19.71
N TYR A 129 -4.02 -9.39 -19.27
CA TYR A 129 -4.95 -10.40 -19.73
C TYR A 129 -5.69 -11.02 -18.55
N VAL A 130 -6.95 -11.39 -18.77
CA VAL A 130 -7.71 -12.23 -17.85
C VAL A 130 -8.38 -13.37 -18.59
N GLY A 131 -8.51 -14.54 -17.98
CA GLY A 131 -9.17 -15.67 -18.63
C GLY A 131 -9.13 -16.96 -17.85
N SER A 132 -9.97 -17.91 -18.25
CA SER A 132 -10.00 -19.26 -17.70
C SER A 132 -8.83 -20.09 -18.21
N LYS A 133 -8.45 -21.16 -17.49
CA LYS A 133 -7.43 -22.11 -17.97
C LYS A 133 -7.73 -22.64 -19.38
N ALA A 134 -8.99 -22.97 -19.64
CA ALA A 134 -9.42 -23.56 -20.90
C ALA A 134 -9.20 -22.60 -22.07
N ASP A 135 -9.61 -21.34 -21.92
CA ASP A 135 -9.47 -20.33 -22.97
C ASP A 135 -8.01 -19.98 -23.21
N VAL A 136 -7.20 -19.85 -22.15
CA VAL A 136 -5.76 -19.60 -22.25
C VAL A 136 -5.07 -20.75 -22.99
N ALA A 137 -5.38 -22.00 -22.64
CA ALA A 137 -4.81 -23.17 -23.31
C ALA A 137 -5.24 -23.28 -24.78
N ALA A 138 -6.50 -22.92 -25.10
CA ALA A 138 -6.99 -22.91 -26.48
C ALA A 138 -6.29 -21.84 -27.32
N ALA A 139 -6.16 -20.62 -26.79
CA ALA A 139 -5.44 -19.53 -27.46
C ALA A 139 -3.97 -19.88 -27.71
N LEU A 140 -3.31 -20.47 -26.71
CA LEU A 140 -1.91 -20.87 -26.81
C LEU A 140 -1.68 -21.99 -27.83
N LYS A 141 -2.59 -22.99 -27.89
CA LYS A 141 -2.55 -24.04 -28.94
C LYS A 141 -2.73 -23.45 -30.33
N ALA A 142 -3.66 -22.51 -30.49
CA ALA A 142 -3.90 -21.86 -31.77
C ALA A 142 -2.67 -21.06 -32.22
N ALA A 143 -2.06 -20.29 -31.32
CA ALA A 143 -0.84 -19.53 -31.61
C ALA A 143 0.34 -20.44 -31.98
N LEU A 144 0.57 -21.52 -31.24
CA LEU A 144 1.67 -22.46 -31.52
C LEU A 144 1.50 -23.22 -32.86
N ALA A 145 0.27 -23.34 -33.36
CA ALA A 145 -0.02 -23.95 -34.65
C ALA A 145 0.11 -22.95 -35.82
N ASP A 146 0.23 -21.65 -35.54
CA ASP A 146 0.33 -20.62 -36.57
C ASP A 146 1.76 -20.55 -37.14
N PRO A 147 1.94 -20.67 -38.47
CA PRO A 147 3.26 -20.67 -39.10
C PRO A 147 4.00 -19.33 -38.97
N ASP A 148 3.26 -18.23 -38.74
CA ASP A 148 3.82 -16.88 -38.62
C ASP A 148 4.09 -16.46 -37.17
N ILE A 149 3.96 -17.37 -36.19
CA ILE A 149 4.28 -17.10 -34.76
C ILE A 149 5.67 -16.49 -34.56
N SER A 150 6.66 -16.89 -35.37
CA SER A 150 8.03 -16.36 -35.28
C SER A 150 8.17 -14.89 -35.72
N LYS A 151 7.18 -14.35 -36.45
CA LYS A 151 7.16 -12.96 -36.95
C LYS A 151 6.25 -12.04 -36.13
N ALA A 152 5.45 -12.61 -35.24
CA ALA A 152 4.53 -11.88 -34.39
C ALA A 152 5.26 -11.16 -33.25
N LYS A 153 4.56 -10.23 -32.60
CA LYS A 153 5.05 -9.57 -31.37
C LYS A 153 4.24 -9.99 -30.15
N GLU A 154 2.97 -10.31 -30.36
CA GLU A 154 2.06 -10.73 -29.30
C GLU A 154 1.28 -11.97 -29.73
N ILE A 155 0.85 -12.79 -28.76
CA ILE A 155 -0.04 -13.94 -29.02
C ILE A 155 -1.33 -13.49 -29.71
N SER A 156 -1.83 -12.28 -29.40
CA SER A 156 -3.03 -11.74 -30.03
C SER A 156 -2.91 -11.50 -31.54
N ASP A 157 -1.69 -11.45 -32.09
CA ASP A 157 -1.46 -11.23 -33.52
C ASP A 157 -1.63 -12.53 -34.33
N VAL A 158 -1.52 -13.69 -33.68
CA VAL A 158 -1.45 -15.03 -34.31
C VAL A 158 -2.53 -15.99 -33.81
N VAL A 159 -3.58 -15.47 -33.17
CA VAL A 159 -4.77 -16.24 -32.85
C VAL A 159 -5.96 -15.81 -33.71
N PRO A 160 -6.96 -16.69 -33.90
CA PRO A 160 -8.16 -16.36 -34.66
C PRO A 160 -8.86 -15.10 -34.13
N LYS A 161 -9.42 -14.30 -35.05
CA LYS A 161 -10.27 -13.15 -34.69
C LYS A 161 -11.45 -13.62 -33.83
N GLY A 162 -11.71 -12.92 -32.72
CA GLY A 162 -12.75 -13.30 -31.76
C GLY A 162 -12.27 -14.18 -30.61
N THR A 163 -11.01 -14.64 -30.61
CA THR A 163 -10.42 -15.36 -29.47
C THR A 163 -10.40 -14.50 -28.20
N PHE A 164 -10.14 -13.19 -28.36
CA PHE A 164 -10.15 -12.23 -27.27
C PHE A 164 -11.42 -11.39 -27.29
N LYS A 165 -12.10 -11.30 -26.15
CA LYS A 165 -12.93 -10.14 -25.86
C LYS A 165 -12.03 -8.93 -25.64
N VAL A 166 -12.32 -7.82 -26.30
CA VAL A 166 -11.59 -6.56 -26.08
C VAL A 166 -12.46 -5.66 -25.23
N ASP A 167 -11.99 -5.37 -24.01
CA ASP A 167 -12.64 -4.44 -23.09
C ASP A 167 -12.03 -3.03 -23.20
N GLU A 168 -12.72 -2.04 -22.66
CA GLU A 168 -12.27 -0.65 -22.69
C GLU A 168 -10.93 -0.45 -21.96
N SER A 169 -10.16 0.56 -22.39
CA SER A 169 -8.90 0.90 -21.74
C SER A 169 -9.14 1.37 -20.30
N PRO A 170 -8.66 0.62 -19.29
CA PRO A 170 -8.96 0.92 -17.90
C PRO A 170 -8.19 2.16 -17.45
N LYS A 171 -8.91 3.15 -16.91
CA LYS A 171 -8.30 4.35 -16.34
C LYS A 171 -7.54 4.06 -15.05
N SER A 172 -7.77 2.91 -14.43
CA SER A 172 -7.16 2.51 -13.16
C SER A 172 -5.85 1.76 -13.29
N ILE A 173 -5.35 1.49 -14.50
CA ILE A 173 -4.10 0.73 -14.69
C ILE A 173 -3.15 1.52 -15.58
N ALA A 174 -1.96 1.80 -15.06
CA ALA A 174 -0.89 2.47 -15.77
C ALA A 174 0.09 1.44 -16.34
N TYR A 175 0.20 1.38 -17.68
CA TYR A 175 1.17 0.51 -18.33
C TYR A 175 2.35 1.30 -18.92
N TYR A 176 3.54 1.03 -18.40
CA TYR A 176 4.80 1.65 -18.82
C TYR A 176 5.51 0.81 -19.89
N ALA A 177 4.77 0.45 -20.94
CA ALA A 177 5.33 -0.22 -22.11
C ALA A 177 6.47 0.60 -22.72
N MET A 178 7.44 -0.07 -23.36
CA MET A 178 8.66 0.60 -23.84
C MET A 178 8.39 1.68 -24.90
N ASP A 179 7.40 1.49 -25.76
CA ASP A 179 6.91 2.48 -26.72
C ASP A 179 6.29 3.70 -26.02
N VAL A 180 5.51 3.48 -24.96
CA VAL A 180 4.95 4.54 -24.12
C VAL A 180 6.06 5.29 -23.38
N VAL A 181 7.07 4.59 -22.87
CA VAL A 181 8.24 5.21 -22.22
C VAL A 181 9.00 6.09 -23.20
N LYS A 182 9.27 5.60 -24.42
CA LYS A 182 9.88 6.38 -25.50
C LYS A 182 9.08 7.62 -25.84
N ALA A 183 7.75 7.51 -25.92
CA ALA A 183 6.89 8.63 -26.29
C ALA A 183 6.70 9.67 -25.18
N LYS A 184 6.66 9.26 -23.90
CA LYS A 184 6.25 10.15 -22.79
C LYS A 184 7.39 10.54 -21.84
N TYR A 185 8.47 9.77 -21.77
CA TYR A 185 9.53 9.93 -20.78
C TYR A 185 10.93 9.89 -21.45
N PRO A 186 11.25 10.88 -22.30
CA PRO A 186 12.46 10.88 -23.14
C PRO A 186 13.76 10.72 -22.33
N LYS A 187 13.87 11.38 -21.16
CA LYS A 187 15.03 11.26 -20.26
C LYS A 187 15.32 9.83 -19.81
N ILE A 188 14.30 8.97 -19.73
CA ILE A 188 14.45 7.56 -19.37
C ILE A 188 14.72 6.74 -20.62
N ALA A 189 14.03 7.06 -21.72
CA ALA A 189 14.17 6.39 -23.00
C ALA A 189 15.58 6.51 -23.59
N GLU A 190 16.26 7.64 -23.36
CA GLU A 190 17.66 7.87 -23.77
C GLU A 190 18.66 7.03 -22.98
N GLU A 191 18.35 6.69 -21.72
CA GLU A 191 19.25 5.93 -20.84
C GLU A 191 19.11 4.42 -21.02
N LEU A 192 17.94 3.93 -21.47
CA LEU A 192 17.69 2.49 -21.65
C LEU A 192 18.68 1.82 -22.64
N PRO A 193 19.00 2.39 -23.82
CA PRO A 193 20.00 1.82 -24.73
C PRO A 193 21.44 1.93 -24.23
N VAL A 194 21.72 2.86 -23.31
CA VAL A 194 23.07 3.10 -22.77
C VAL A 194 23.36 2.14 -21.61
N SER A 195 22.39 1.97 -20.72
CA SER A 195 22.45 1.01 -19.62
C SER A 195 21.03 0.65 -19.19
N THR A 196 20.65 -0.60 -19.45
CA THR A 196 19.32 -1.13 -19.10
C THR A 196 19.07 -0.96 -17.60
N SER A 197 20.03 -1.28 -16.75
CA SER A 197 19.93 -1.12 -15.29
C SER A 197 19.76 0.34 -14.86
N LYS A 198 20.48 1.29 -15.48
CA LYS A 198 20.30 2.72 -15.17
C LYS A 198 18.92 3.23 -15.60
N GLY A 199 18.50 2.91 -16.83
CA GLY A 199 17.18 3.26 -17.35
C GLY A 199 16.05 2.68 -16.50
N MET A 200 16.11 1.39 -16.18
CA MET A 200 15.13 0.71 -15.34
C MET A 200 15.10 1.24 -13.90
N ARG A 201 16.24 1.63 -13.34
CA ARG A 201 16.30 2.28 -12.02
C ARG A 201 15.57 3.63 -12.02
N LEU A 202 15.76 4.43 -13.08
CA LEU A 202 15.05 5.69 -13.25
C LEU A 202 13.55 5.47 -13.45
N LEU A 203 13.18 4.48 -14.27
CA LEU A 203 11.79 4.09 -14.48
C LEU A 203 11.12 3.65 -13.17
N ASN A 204 11.79 2.84 -12.36
CA ASN A 204 11.26 2.39 -11.07
C ASN A 204 11.02 3.54 -10.09
N ARG A 205 11.93 4.52 -10.05
CA ARG A 205 11.77 5.74 -9.25
C ARG A 205 10.57 6.56 -9.74
N LEU A 206 10.42 6.69 -11.06
CA LEU A 206 9.27 7.37 -11.67
C LEU A 206 7.95 6.67 -11.33
N ILE A 207 7.89 5.34 -11.43
CA ILE A 207 6.70 4.54 -11.11
C ILE A 207 6.30 4.72 -9.64
N ASN A 208 7.25 4.61 -8.71
CA ASN A 208 6.99 4.86 -7.29
C ASN A 208 6.46 6.27 -7.04
N ALA A 209 7.05 7.28 -7.69
CA ALA A 209 6.58 8.66 -7.57
C ALA A 209 5.16 8.85 -8.11
N HIS A 210 4.81 8.21 -9.22
CA HIS A 210 3.45 8.22 -9.76
C HIS A 210 2.45 7.51 -8.82
N LEU A 211 2.80 6.36 -8.24
CA LEU A 211 1.96 5.65 -7.27
C LEU A 211 1.66 6.52 -6.04
N HIS A 212 2.70 7.13 -5.45
CA HIS A 212 2.54 8.01 -4.29
C HIS A 212 1.74 9.28 -4.63
N ASN A 213 2.02 9.94 -5.76
CA ASN A 213 1.26 11.11 -6.18
C ASN A 213 -0.22 10.78 -6.48
N ASN A 214 -0.47 9.60 -7.04
CA ASN A 214 -1.83 9.12 -7.27
C ASN A 214 -2.57 8.91 -5.95
N TRP A 215 -1.95 8.24 -4.97
CA TRP A 215 -2.49 8.09 -3.61
C TRP A 215 -2.85 9.46 -3.00
N ARG A 216 -1.96 10.45 -3.12
CA ARG A 216 -2.23 11.81 -2.64
C ARG A 216 -3.42 12.48 -3.34
N THR A 217 -3.59 12.21 -4.63
CA THR A 217 -4.71 12.76 -5.41
C THR A 217 -6.04 12.11 -5.04
N LEU A 218 -6.02 10.82 -4.68
CA LEU A 218 -7.20 10.12 -4.15
C LEU A 218 -7.68 10.76 -2.84
N PHE A 219 -6.75 11.09 -1.96
CA PHE A 219 -7.03 11.74 -0.68
C PHE A 219 -6.86 13.26 -0.74
N SER A 220 -7.60 13.89 -1.67
CA SER A 220 -7.45 15.31 -2.01
C SER A 220 -7.66 16.28 -0.83
N ASP A 221 -8.41 15.88 0.19
CA ASP A 221 -8.74 16.72 1.34
C ASP A 221 -7.69 16.59 2.46
N GLY A 222 -6.75 15.65 2.34
CA GLY A 222 -5.60 15.51 3.23
C GLY A 222 -5.59 14.25 4.08
N ILE A 223 -4.82 14.30 5.16
CA ILE A 223 -4.63 13.20 6.12
C ILE A 223 -5.17 13.63 7.47
N ALA A 224 -5.97 12.77 8.12
CA ALA A 224 -6.45 12.95 9.48
C ALA A 224 -5.74 11.98 10.43
N VAL A 225 -4.93 12.52 11.33
CA VAL A 225 -4.32 11.78 12.44
C VAL A 225 -5.22 11.92 13.67
N ILE A 226 -5.97 10.89 14.02
CA ILE A 226 -6.99 11.04 15.06
C ILE A 226 -6.32 11.26 16.43
N LYS A 227 -6.73 12.33 17.12
CA LYS A 227 -6.31 12.67 18.50
C LYS A 227 -7.53 12.85 19.41
N PRO A 228 -8.18 11.76 19.88
CA PRO A 228 -9.50 11.83 20.49
C PRO A 228 -9.62 12.69 21.74
N ILE A 229 -8.61 12.64 22.61
CA ILE A 229 -8.52 13.53 23.77
C ILE A 229 -7.60 14.69 23.37
N ARG A 230 -8.13 15.91 23.38
CA ARG A 230 -7.44 17.09 22.81
C ARG A 230 -6.19 17.50 23.58
N THR A 231 -6.11 17.13 24.85
CA THR A 231 -5.04 17.45 25.79
C THR A 231 -4.19 16.20 26.08
N HIS A 232 -2.90 16.39 26.34
CA HIS A 232 -1.97 15.37 26.82
C HIS A 232 -1.71 14.14 25.92
N MET A 233 -2.28 14.10 24.71
CA MET A 233 -2.12 13.01 23.74
C MET A 233 -1.15 13.32 22.59
N THR A 234 -0.45 14.44 22.62
CA THR A 234 0.39 14.86 21.48
C THR A 234 1.55 13.89 21.28
N ALA A 235 2.23 13.47 22.36
CA ALA A 235 3.29 12.46 22.29
C ALA A 235 2.76 11.08 21.83
N ILE A 236 1.52 10.73 22.18
CA ILE A 236 0.90 9.46 21.78
C ILE A 236 0.71 9.39 20.26
N VAL A 237 0.28 10.47 19.63
CA VAL A 237 0.01 10.51 18.18
C VAL A 237 1.23 10.94 17.35
N GLU A 238 2.34 11.32 17.99
CA GLU A 238 3.54 11.85 17.33
C GLU A 238 4.08 10.94 16.21
N PRO A 239 4.22 9.60 16.39
CA PRO A 239 4.64 8.72 15.29
C PRO A 239 3.68 8.69 14.10
N ALA A 240 2.38 8.88 14.35
CA ALA A 240 1.37 8.96 13.29
C ALA A 240 1.41 10.29 12.54
N VAL A 241 1.68 11.39 13.24
CA VAL A 241 1.92 12.70 12.63
C VAL A 241 3.16 12.64 11.74
N GLN A 242 4.25 12.04 12.22
CA GLN A 242 5.47 11.84 11.43
C GLN A 242 5.20 11.03 10.15
N LEU A 243 4.45 9.93 10.25
CA LEU A 243 4.04 9.15 9.07
C LEU A 243 3.19 10.00 8.10
N ALA A 244 2.26 10.81 8.62
CA ALA A 244 1.46 11.72 7.81
C ALA A 244 2.34 12.76 7.09
N GLU A 245 3.35 13.31 7.75
CA GLU A 245 4.32 14.24 7.18
C GLU A 245 5.12 13.60 6.04
N TYR A 246 5.54 12.34 6.18
CA TYR A 246 6.20 11.61 5.10
C TYR A 246 5.27 11.36 3.89
N LEU A 247 4.01 11.01 4.14
CA LEU A 247 3.02 10.80 3.09
C LEU A 247 2.60 12.10 2.39
N ALA A 248 2.59 13.22 3.11
CA ALA A 248 2.25 14.53 2.58
C ALA A 248 3.34 15.15 1.69
N GLN A 249 4.56 14.63 1.75
CA GLN A 249 5.68 15.10 0.93
C GLN A 249 5.57 14.70 -0.54
N CYS A 250 6.17 15.49 -1.42
CA CYS A 250 6.31 15.10 -2.82
C CYS A 250 7.37 14.00 -2.95
N PRO A 251 7.06 12.88 -3.63
CA PRO A 251 8.06 11.85 -3.88
C PRO A 251 9.17 12.37 -4.79
N PRO A 252 10.44 11.93 -4.60
CA PRO A 252 11.50 12.22 -5.54
C PRO A 252 11.21 11.57 -6.88
N SER A 253 11.23 12.35 -7.96
CA SER A 253 11.00 11.86 -9.32
C SER A 253 12.08 12.35 -10.27
N PRO A 254 12.59 11.51 -11.20
CA PRO A 254 13.50 11.96 -12.25
C PRO A 254 12.85 12.97 -13.21
N ILE A 255 11.51 13.01 -13.26
CA ILE A 255 10.72 13.94 -14.08
C ILE A 255 9.58 14.49 -13.21
N MET A 256 9.84 15.57 -12.47
CA MET A 256 8.91 16.11 -11.46
C MET A 256 7.50 16.43 -11.98
N SER A 257 7.39 16.91 -13.23
CA SER A 257 6.12 17.33 -13.84
C SER A 257 5.41 16.25 -14.65
N SER A 258 5.89 15.00 -14.58
CA SER A 258 5.30 13.91 -15.37
C SER A 258 4.06 13.30 -14.73
N CYS A 259 3.25 12.70 -15.59
CA CYS A 259 2.04 11.99 -15.22
C CYS A 259 2.12 10.52 -15.63
N PRO A 260 1.40 9.61 -14.94
CA PRO A 260 1.36 8.21 -15.31
C PRO A 260 0.67 8.00 -16.68
N PRO A 261 0.99 6.91 -17.40
CA PRO A 261 0.51 6.67 -18.75
C PRO A 261 -1.01 6.72 -18.95
N ASN A 262 -1.77 6.27 -17.95
CA ASN A 262 -3.23 6.19 -17.93
C ASN A 262 -3.93 7.53 -17.67
N ASN A 263 -3.22 8.54 -17.18
CA ASN A 263 -3.81 9.83 -16.84
C ASN A 263 -2.92 11.00 -17.28
N LYS A 264 -3.17 11.52 -18.49
CA LYS A 264 -2.43 12.67 -19.03
C LYS A 264 -2.70 14.00 -18.30
N ASN A 265 -3.83 14.08 -17.59
CA ASN A 265 -4.29 15.31 -16.93
C ASN A 265 -4.07 15.22 -15.41
N CYS A 266 -3.10 14.42 -14.96
CA CYS A 266 -2.77 14.36 -13.54
C CYS A 266 -2.29 15.73 -13.06
N LYS A 267 -2.41 15.97 -11.75
CA LYS A 267 -1.79 17.13 -11.10
C LYS A 267 -0.44 16.68 -10.54
N PRO A 268 0.70 17.09 -11.12
CA PRO A 268 1.99 16.75 -10.56
C PRO A 268 2.11 17.31 -9.15
N CYS A 269 2.92 16.65 -8.35
CA CYS A 269 3.14 17.10 -6.99
C CYS A 269 3.93 18.40 -6.97
N VAL A 270 3.40 19.43 -6.30
CA VAL A 270 4.09 20.70 -6.11
C VAL A 270 4.27 20.96 -4.61
N ALA A 271 5.52 21.23 -4.20
CA ALA A 271 5.83 21.49 -2.80
C ALA A 271 5.16 22.79 -2.27
N SER A 272 4.76 23.70 -3.16
CA SER A 272 4.02 24.92 -2.81
C SER A 272 2.57 24.65 -2.37
N THR A 273 2.01 23.48 -2.66
CA THR A 273 0.66 23.08 -2.23
C THR A 273 0.77 21.77 -1.44
N PRO A 274 1.22 21.82 -0.17
CA PRO A 274 1.36 20.63 0.65
C PRO A 274 -0.02 20.01 0.93
N MET A 275 -0.04 18.69 1.05
CA MET A 275 -1.21 17.97 1.51
C MET A 275 -1.48 18.34 2.97
N ARG A 276 -2.74 18.65 3.31
CA ARG A 276 -3.09 19.08 4.66
C ARG A 276 -3.04 17.90 5.64
N ILE A 277 -2.52 18.14 6.83
CA ILE A 277 -2.53 17.19 7.93
C ILE A 277 -3.35 17.80 9.06
N HIS A 278 -4.35 17.05 9.52
CA HIS A 278 -5.26 17.45 10.59
C HIS A 278 -5.14 16.47 11.76
N THR A 279 -5.42 16.95 12.97
CA THR A 279 -5.43 16.14 14.19
C THR A 279 -6.80 16.14 14.89
N PRO A 280 -7.87 15.69 14.21
CA PRO A 280 -9.23 15.81 14.73
C PRO A 280 -9.47 14.86 15.91
N PRO A 281 -10.37 15.23 16.84
CA PRO A 281 -10.73 14.37 17.98
C PRO A 281 -11.70 13.24 17.64
N HIS A 282 -12.23 13.21 16.42
CA HIS A 282 -13.27 12.27 16.02
C HIS A 282 -12.93 11.67 14.66
N PHE A 283 -13.23 10.39 14.50
CA PHE A 283 -13.20 9.71 13.21
C PHE A 283 -14.32 10.24 12.31
N ARG A 284 -14.01 10.43 11.03
CA ARG A 284 -14.95 10.81 9.98
C ARG A 284 -14.85 9.80 8.85
N ASN A 285 -16.01 9.35 8.38
CA ASN A 285 -16.08 8.54 7.17
C ASN A 285 -16.10 9.47 5.94
N ASN A 286 -14.92 9.82 5.42
CA ASN A 286 -14.77 10.67 4.23
C ASN A 286 -13.77 10.01 3.26
N SER A 287 -14.20 9.73 2.03
CA SER A 287 -13.38 9.10 0.99
C SER A 287 -12.19 9.94 0.54
N LYS A 288 -12.23 11.27 0.72
CA LYS A 288 -11.16 12.19 0.32
C LYS A 288 -10.12 12.44 1.40
N VAL A 289 -10.30 11.87 2.60
CA VAL A 289 -9.36 12.04 3.72
C VAL A 289 -8.82 10.68 4.11
N TYR A 290 -7.50 10.52 4.10
CA TYR A 290 -6.88 9.32 4.62
C TYR A 290 -6.77 9.39 6.14
N THR A 291 -7.16 8.34 6.85
CA THR A 291 -7.15 8.33 8.31
C THR A 291 -5.97 7.53 8.89
N ILE A 292 -5.21 8.13 9.80
CA ILE A 292 -4.23 7.42 10.62
C ILE A 292 -4.70 7.43 12.07
N GLY A 293 -4.94 6.26 12.63
CA GLY A 293 -5.42 6.12 14.00
C GLY A 293 -4.37 5.53 14.92
N VAL A 294 -4.22 6.13 16.11
CA VAL A 294 -3.41 5.57 17.19
C VAL A 294 -4.32 5.17 18.34
N VAL A 295 -4.29 3.89 18.68
CA VAL A 295 -5.11 3.29 19.73
C VAL A 295 -4.22 3.05 20.95
N PRO A 296 -4.23 3.91 21.97
CA PRO A 296 -3.50 3.68 23.21
C PRO A 296 -4.14 2.56 24.05
N HIS A 297 -3.32 1.85 24.81
CA HIS A 297 -3.80 0.97 25.85
C HIS A 297 -4.57 1.80 26.91
N PRO A 298 -5.63 1.27 27.55
CA PRO A 298 -6.38 2.00 28.58
C PRO A 298 -5.53 2.60 29.70
N TRP A 299 -4.44 1.93 30.09
CA TRP A 299 -3.46 2.47 31.04
C TRP A 299 -2.81 3.76 30.52
N THR A 300 -2.30 3.73 29.28
CA THR A 300 -1.70 4.87 28.60
C THR A 300 -2.69 6.02 28.49
N THR A 301 -3.93 5.74 28.08
CA THR A 301 -5.02 6.74 28.03
C THR A 301 -5.25 7.37 29.40
N THR A 302 -5.42 6.56 30.44
CA THR A 302 -5.74 7.04 31.79
C THR A 302 -4.59 7.87 32.37
N SER A 303 -3.34 7.43 32.18
CA SER A 303 -2.14 8.12 32.66
C SER A 303 -1.89 9.44 31.95
N SER A 304 -2.08 9.46 30.63
CA SER A 304 -1.97 10.66 29.79
C SER A 304 -3.05 11.68 30.13
N ASP A 305 -4.33 11.27 30.14
CA ASP A 305 -5.48 12.14 30.41
C ASP A 305 -5.37 12.80 31.80
N ALA A 306 -5.03 11.99 32.82
CA ALA A 306 -4.80 12.46 34.18
C ALA A 306 -3.44 13.13 34.42
N PHE A 307 -2.56 13.10 33.42
CA PHE A 307 -1.21 13.66 33.47
C PHE A 307 -0.37 13.19 34.68
N THR A 308 -0.48 11.91 35.04
CA THR A 308 0.14 11.32 36.24
C THR A 308 0.50 9.84 36.06
N LYS A 309 1.53 9.38 36.79
CA LYS A 309 1.90 7.96 36.94
C LYS A 309 1.20 7.29 38.12
N ALA A 310 0.70 8.10 39.06
CA ALA A 310 0.11 7.63 40.32
C ALA A 310 -1.36 7.23 40.12
N ILE A 311 -1.58 6.06 39.52
CA ILE A 311 -2.91 5.48 39.32
C ILE A 311 -3.08 4.27 40.24
N ASP A 312 -4.09 4.33 41.10
CA ASP A 312 -4.53 3.22 41.95
C ASP A 312 -5.98 2.81 41.62
N VAL A 313 -6.49 1.74 42.24
CA VAL A 313 -7.85 1.24 41.98
C VAL A 313 -8.94 2.27 42.32
N PRO A 314 -8.87 3.00 43.45
CA PRO A 314 -9.77 4.13 43.72
C PRO A 314 -9.74 5.21 42.63
N PHE A 315 -8.57 5.59 42.13
CA PHE A 315 -8.40 6.56 41.06
C PHE A 315 -9.14 6.11 39.80
N ILE A 316 -8.94 4.85 39.39
CA ILE A 316 -9.58 4.27 38.19
C ILE A 316 -11.10 4.41 38.30
N ARG A 317 -11.70 4.02 39.42
CA ARG A 317 -13.17 4.01 39.57
C ARG A 317 -13.79 5.38 39.77
N ARG A 318 -13.06 6.32 40.40
CA ARG A 318 -13.65 7.59 40.89
C ARG A 318 -13.17 8.83 40.15
N ARG A 319 -12.04 8.76 39.46
CA ARG A 319 -11.39 9.91 38.81
C ARG A 319 -11.12 9.72 37.32
N SER A 320 -11.19 8.50 36.79
CA SER A 320 -11.02 8.26 35.35
C SER A 320 -12.36 8.22 34.61
N THR A 321 -12.34 8.69 33.38
CA THR A 321 -13.49 8.59 32.46
C THR A 321 -13.48 7.24 31.78
N ARG A 322 -14.58 6.48 31.93
CA ARG A 322 -14.73 5.15 31.32
C ARG A 322 -14.80 5.23 29.79
N ASP A 323 -14.05 4.37 29.11
CA ASP A 323 -14.01 4.21 27.65
C ASP A 323 -13.79 5.54 26.91
N HIS A 324 -12.99 6.45 27.50
CA HIS A 324 -12.88 7.84 27.06
C HIS A 324 -12.40 7.93 25.60
N TRP A 325 -11.42 7.12 25.21
CA TRP A 325 -10.84 7.18 23.87
C TRP A 325 -11.88 6.76 22.82
N LEU A 326 -12.54 5.60 23.00
CA LEU A 326 -13.50 5.07 22.04
C LEU A 326 -14.73 5.96 21.92
N ILE A 327 -15.21 6.52 23.04
CA ILE A 327 -16.33 7.46 23.03
C ILE A 327 -15.98 8.69 22.20
N GLN A 328 -14.82 9.32 22.43
CA GLN A 328 -14.42 10.50 21.66
C GLN A 328 -14.17 10.16 20.20
N ALA A 329 -13.44 9.08 19.91
CA ALA A 329 -13.13 8.68 18.54
C ALA A 329 -14.39 8.45 17.69
N THR A 330 -15.46 7.89 18.27
CA THR A 330 -16.71 7.57 17.56
C THR A 330 -17.82 8.61 17.72
N LYS A 331 -17.59 9.67 18.50
CA LYS A 331 -18.60 10.67 18.88
C LYS A 331 -19.30 11.30 17.68
N GLN A 332 -18.57 11.60 16.61
CA GLN A 332 -19.15 12.26 15.43
C GLN A 332 -20.11 11.37 14.64
N ILE A 333 -19.89 10.04 14.65
CA ILE A 333 -20.70 9.10 13.88
C ILE A 333 -21.91 8.60 14.68
N LEU A 334 -21.75 8.44 16.00
CA LEU A 334 -22.75 7.81 16.87
C LEU A 334 -23.37 8.77 17.89
N GLY A 335 -22.91 10.01 18.00
CA GLY A 335 -23.33 10.94 19.04
C GLY A 335 -22.83 10.56 20.43
N THR A 336 -23.48 11.08 21.48
CA THR A 336 -23.10 10.93 22.89
C THR A 336 -23.91 9.88 23.65
N GLY A 337 -25.13 9.56 23.21
CA GLY A 337 -26.06 8.66 23.92
C GLY A 337 -25.91 7.16 23.62
N VAL A 338 -24.89 6.75 22.87
CA VAL A 338 -24.69 5.35 22.45
C VAL A 338 -23.73 4.62 23.38
N SER A 339 -24.10 3.39 23.74
CA SER A 339 -23.30 2.51 24.60
C SER A 339 -22.00 2.04 23.93
N THR A 340 -21.12 1.40 24.69
CA THR A 340 -19.79 0.97 24.23
C THR A 340 -19.84 -0.04 23.09
N SER A 341 -20.79 -1.00 23.10
CA SER A 341 -20.79 -2.11 22.13
C SER A 341 -21.00 -1.65 20.67
N PRO A 342 -22.00 -0.80 20.33
CA PRO A 342 -22.13 -0.28 18.97
C PRO A 342 -20.93 0.58 18.53
N ARG A 343 -20.29 1.31 19.45
CA ARG A 343 -19.06 2.08 19.15
C ARG A 343 -17.93 1.17 18.73
N LEU A 344 -17.78 0.05 19.43
CA LEU A 344 -16.77 -0.95 19.10
C LEU A 344 -17.01 -1.56 17.72
N VAL A 345 -18.27 -1.83 17.34
CA VAL A 345 -18.59 -2.33 15.98
C VAL A 345 -18.15 -1.32 14.92
N LYS A 346 -18.52 -0.04 15.07
CA LYS A 346 -18.12 1.01 14.11
C LYS A 346 -16.61 1.23 14.06
N PHE A 347 -15.93 1.13 15.20
CA PHE A 347 -14.47 1.16 15.24
C PHE A 347 -13.86 -0.03 14.47
N LYS A 348 -14.35 -1.26 14.70
CA LYS A 348 -13.87 -2.46 13.99
C LYS A 348 -14.11 -2.37 12.48
N GLU A 349 -15.25 -1.82 12.06
CA GLU A 349 -15.53 -1.53 10.64
C GLU A 349 -14.53 -0.52 10.07
N ALA A 350 -14.24 0.58 10.77
CA ALA A 350 -13.27 1.58 10.35
C ALA A 350 -11.85 1.00 10.21
N VAL A 351 -11.49 0.05 11.08
CA VAL A 351 -10.16 -0.58 11.08
C VAL A 351 -10.03 -1.68 10.01
N ALA A 352 -11.06 -2.51 9.84
CA ALA A 352 -10.91 -3.83 9.20
C ALA A 352 -11.89 -4.15 8.08
N SER A 353 -12.88 -3.29 7.79
CA SER A 353 -13.67 -3.46 6.57
C SER A 353 -12.80 -3.26 5.32
N PRO A 354 -13.17 -3.81 4.14
CA PRO A 354 -12.41 -3.57 2.91
C PRO A 354 -12.20 -2.07 2.63
N TYR A 355 -13.25 -1.27 2.79
CA TYR A 355 -13.18 0.19 2.68
C TYR A 355 -12.25 0.80 3.73
N GLY A 356 -12.43 0.43 5.01
CA GLY A 356 -11.62 0.94 6.12
C GLY A 356 -10.13 0.62 5.98
N ALA A 357 -9.79 -0.61 5.55
CA ALA A 357 -8.42 -1.02 5.32
C ALA A 357 -7.74 -0.26 4.15
N ALA A 358 -8.51 0.19 3.16
CA ALA A 358 -8.00 1.01 2.05
C ALA A 358 -7.89 2.51 2.41
N HIS A 359 -8.75 3.00 3.30
CA HIS A 359 -8.88 4.43 3.64
C HIS A 359 -8.22 4.80 4.98
N SER A 360 -7.70 3.82 5.70
CA SER A 360 -7.09 4.06 6.99
C SER A 360 -6.03 3.04 7.38
N VAL A 361 -5.18 3.45 8.31
CA VAL A 361 -4.27 2.56 9.02
C VAL A 361 -4.33 2.85 10.51
N TRP A 362 -4.32 1.80 11.32
CA TRP A 362 -4.47 1.89 12.76
C TRP A 362 -3.36 1.12 13.45
N PHE A 363 -2.71 1.72 14.43
CA PHE A 363 -1.68 1.04 15.24
C PHE A 363 -1.82 1.42 16.71
N THR A 364 -1.09 0.70 17.57
CA THR A 364 -1.10 0.95 19.01
C THR A 364 -0.10 2.02 19.40
N ALA A 365 -0.40 2.83 20.42
CA ALA A 365 0.53 3.88 20.88
C ALA A 365 1.86 3.32 21.44
N GLU A 366 1.82 2.11 21.99
CA GLU A 366 2.95 1.51 22.70
C GLU A 366 3.99 0.88 21.77
N LYS A 367 3.74 0.88 20.46
CA LYS A 367 4.64 0.32 19.44
C LYS A 367 4.72 1.26 18.26
N ASP A 368 5.88 1.32 17.64
CA ASP A 368 6.02 2.03 16.37
C ASP A 368 5.18 1.34 15.29
N TYR A 369 4.84 2.11 14.25
CA TYR A 369 4.19 1.53 13.08
C TYR A 369 5.14 0.55 12.39
N PRO A 370 4.63 -0.50 11.73
CA PRO A 370 5.48 -1.56 11.17
C PRO A 370 6.48 -1.04 10.13
N ASP A 371 7.69 -1.59 10.12
CA ASP A 371 8.74 -1.23 9.13
C ASP A 371 8.27 -1.46 7.68
N ASP A 372 7.44 -2.48 7.49
CA ASP A 372 6.86 -2.91 6.21
C ASP A 372 5.63 -2.08 5.78
N ILE A 373 5.44 -0.88 6.34
CA ILE A 373 4.30 0.00 6.02
C ILE A 373 4.20 0.34 4.52
N ASP A 374 5.32 0.28 3.77
CA ASP A 374 5.34 0.43 2.32
C ASP A 374 4.38 -0.55 1.60
N TRP A 375 4.21 -1.76 2.13
CA TRP A 375 3.26 -2.75 1.58
C TRP A 375 1.81 -2.36 1.77
N HIS A 376 1.50 -1.59 2.82
CA HIS A 376 0.16 -1.06 3.06
C HIS A 376 -0.20 -0.01 2.02
N PHE A 377 0.73 0.87 1.70
CA PHE A 377 0.50 1.97 0.75
C PHE A 377 0.70 1.56 -0.71
N GLY A 378 1.50 0.51 -0.96
CA GLY A 378 1.80 0.02 -2.30
C GLY A 378 2.93 0.79 -3.00
N PHE A 379 3.63 1.65 -2.28
CA PHE A 379 4.79 2.42 -2.74
C PHE A 379 5.76 2.65 -1.59
N VAL A 380 6.99 3.03 -1.90
CA VAL A 380 8.00 3.37 -0.89
C VAL A 380 7.61 4.68 -0.20
N VAL A 381 7.36 4.65 1.11
CA VAL A 381 7.10 5.87 1.89
C VAL A 381 8.45 6.57 2.14
N PRO A 382 8.60 7.87 1.82
CA PRO A 382 9.81 8.63 2.13
C PRO A 382 10.15 8.55 3.63
N ARG A 383 11.40 8.27 3.99
CA ARG A 383 11.84 8.16 5.40
C ARG A 383 12.62 9.37 5.90
N SER A 384 13.09 10.21 4.98
CA SER A 384 13.74 11.48 5.25
C SER A 384 12.93 12.59 4.60
N GLY A 385 12.75 13.70 5.32
CA GLY A 385 12.17 14.90 4.73
C GLY A 385 12.98 15.31 3.51
N ALA A 386 12.35 15.57 2.36
CA ALA A 386 13.01 16.16 1.18
C ALA A 386 13.42 17.64 1.41
N ASN A 387 13.75 18.00 2.65
CA ASN A 387 14.11 19.34 3.12
C ASN A 387 15.63 19.54 3.17
N ASP A 388 16.37 19.01 2.20
CA ASP A 388 17.80 19.30 2.08
C ASP A 388 18.07 20.73 1.57
N GLY A 389 17.04 21.60 1.52
CA GLY A 389 17.17 23.02 1.16
C GLY A 389 17.72 23.28 -0.25
N LYS A 390 17.95 22.24 -1.06
CA LYS A 390 18.57 22.30 -2.38
C LYS A 390 17.53 22.00 -3.45
N SER A 391 16.62 22.94 -3.68
CA SER A 391 15.87 22.96 -4.94
C SER A 391 16.81 23.41 -6.05
N GLN A 392 17.09 22.56 -7.04
CA GLN A 392 17.71 23.01 -8.28
C GLN A 392 16.65 23.62 -9.20
N THR A 393 16.58 24.95 -9.18
CA THR A 393 15.85 25.89 -10.07
C THR A 393 14.31 26.02 -9.91
N PRO A 394 13.75 27.14 -10.39
CA PRO A 394 13.51 28.37 -9.64
C PRO A 394 12.28 28.24 -8.74
N VAL A 395 12.46 27.70 -7.53
CA VAL A 395 11.43 27.77 -6.50
C VAL A 395 11.44 29.21 -5.95
N PRO A 396 10.28 29.89 -5.86
CA PRO A 396 10.21 31.20 -5.21
C PRO A 396 10.86 31.15 -3.83
N GLY A 397 11.67 32.17 -3.50
CA GLY A 397 12.44 32.23 -2.26
C GLY A 397 11.56 32.03 -1.00
N PRO A 398 12.18 31.82 0.19
CA PRO A 398 11.46 31.54 1.44
C PRO A 398 10.31 32.51 1.75
N GLU A 399 10.46 33.77 1.33
CA GLU A 399 9.47 34.86 1.48
C GLU A 399 8.19 34.68 0.65
N ARG A 400 8.20 33.82 -0.38
CA ARG A 400 7.05 33.55 -1.28
C ARG A 400 6.45 32.16 -1.08
N ARG A 401 6.88 31.41 -0.05
CA ARG A 401 6.15 30.21 0.36
C ARG A 401 4.78 30.67 0.89
N PRO A 402 3.66 30.05 0.46
CA PRO A 402 2.38 30.29 1.10
C PRO A 402 2.55 30.11 2.60
N ALA A 403 1.99 31.03 3.40
CA ALA A 403 1.94 30.86 4.84
C ALA A 403 1.35 29.48 5.15
N ASP A 404 1.90 28.80 6.16
CA ASP A 404 1.34 27.52 6.59
C ASP A 404 -0.17 27.72 6.83
N PRO A 405 -1.02 26.87 6.24
CA PRO A 405 -2.46 27.04 6.36
C PRO A 405 -2.82 27.12 7.84
N ALA A 406 -3.69 28.08 8.18
CA ALA A 406 -4.17 28.26 9.54
C ALA A 406 -4.66 26.91 10.08
N ARG A 407 -4.18 26.55 11.27
CA ARG A 407 -4.52 25.27 11.89
C ARG A 407 -6.03 25.14 12.07
N ASP A 408 -6.57 23.95 11.83
CA ASP A 408 -8.00 23.72 11.99
C ASP A 408 -8.37 23.95 13.48
N PRO A 409 -9.40 24.76 13.81
CA PRO A 409 -9.87 24.94 15.18
C PRO A 409 -10.26 23.64 15.89
N LEU A 410 -10.52 22.57 15.14
CA LEU A 410 -10.79 21.24 15.67
C LEU A 410 -9.53 20.48 16.10
N ASP A 411 -8.35 20.88 15.64
CA ASP A 411 -7.09 20.27 16.05
C ASP A 411 -6.84 20.51 17.56
N GLY A 412 -6.33 19.49 18.26
CA GLY A 412 -6.10 19.63 19.70
C GLY A 412 -4.95 20.59 20.03
N VAL A 413 -4.98 21.19 21.23
CA VAL A 413 -4.06 22.23 21.70
C VAL A 413 -2.58 21.83 21.53
N MET A 414 -1.72 22.79 21.13
CA MET A 414 -0.27 22.57 21.14
C MET A 414 0.23 22.56 22.59
N PRO A 415 0.88 21.49 23.06
CA PRO A 415 1.48 21.47 24.38
C PRO A 415 2.69 22.40 24.43
N SER A 416 2.98 22.97 25.60
CA SER A 416 4.27 23.59 25.88
C SER A 416 5.40 22.57 25.81
N LYS A 417 6.64 23.02 25.62
CA LYS A 417 7.82 22.12 25.59
C LYS A 417 7.92 21.23 26.85
N LYS A 418 7.58 21.80 28.02
CA LYS A 418 7.58 21.08 29.30
C LYS A 418 6.47 20.04 29.38
N GLU A 419 5.28 20.38 28.92
CA GLU A 419 4.16 19.43 28.88
C GLU A 419 4.46 18.27 27.93
N LEU A 420 4.94 18.55 26.72
CA LEU A 420 5.31 17.52 25.75
C LEU A 420 6.41 16.59 26.27
N ALA A 421 7.41 17.12 26.96
CA ALA A 421 8.45 16.31 27.59
C ALA A 421 7.86 15.33 28.63
N LYS A 422 6.92 15.79 29.44
CA LYS A 422 6.22 14.95 30.40
C LYS A 422 5.27 13.95 29.73
N GLU A 423 4.57 14.34 28.65
CA GLU A 423 3.75 13.41 27.86
C GLU A 423 4.60 12.23 27.33
N ARG A 424 5.80 12.53 26.80
CA ARG A 424 6.75 11.49 26.35
C ARG A 424 7.22 10.61 27.51
N GLU A 425 7.54 11.20 28.66
CA GLU A 425 7.91 10.45 29.87
C GLU A 425 6.80 9.50 30.33
N LEU A 426 5.53 9.93 30.27
CA LEU A 426 4.37 9.10 30.60
C LEU A 426 4.18 7.96 29.60
N LEU A 427 4.37 8.22 28.31
CA LEU A 427 4.30 7.20 27.27
C LEU A 427 5.40 6.14 27.44
N GLU A 428 6.65 6.55 27.66
CA GLU A 428 7.76 5.61 27.89
C GLU A 428 7.54 4.80 29.17
N TYR A 429 7.03 5.43 30.23
CA TYR A 429 6.64 4.71 31.44
C TYR A 429 5.53 3.67 31.15
N ALA A 430 4.52 4.04 30.37
CA ALA A 430 3.42 3.14 30.01
C ALA A 430 3.89 1.94 29.17
N LYS A 431 4.84 2.13 28.24
CA LYS A 431 5.46 1.04 27.46
C LYS A 431 6.14 -0.02 28.34
N MET A 432 6.73 0.41 29.46
CA MET A 432 7.46 -0.45 30.41
C MET A 432 6.58 -0.96 31.56
N PHE A 433 5.31 -0.53 31.64
CA PHE A 433 4.42 -0.85 32.76
C PHE A 433 3.84 -2.27 32.66
N GLY A 434 3.68 -2.96 33.79
CA GLY A 434 3.11 -4.31 33.85
C GLY A 434 4.11 -5.43 34.08
N THR A 435 5.33 -5.10 34.50
CA THR A 435 6.41 -6.05 34.76
C THR A 435 6.30 -6.72 36.13
N THR A 436 5.68 -6.06 37.12
CA THR A 436 5.45 -6.63 38.46
C THR A 436 4.01 -7.12 38.66
N PRO A 437 3.76 -8.05 39.62
CA PRO A 437 2.41 -8.55 39.92
C PRO A 437 1.41 -7.43 40.30
N GLU A 438 1.85 -6.42 41.04
CA GLU A 438 1.02 -5.27 41.45
C GLU A 438 0.63 -4.43 40.24
N GLN A 439 1.57 -4.16 39.33
CA GLN A 439 1.29 -3.42 38.10
C GLN A 439 0.32 -4.20 37.20
N GLN A 440 0.48 -5.52 37.10
CA GLN A 440 -0.47 -6.36 36.35
C GLN A 440 -1.87 -6.35 36.97
N ARG A 441 -1.98 -6.28 38.29
CA ARG A 441 -3.28 -6.10 38.98
C ARG A 441 -3.92 -4.77 38.58
N LEU A 442 -3.14 -3.70 38.51
CA LEU A 442 -3.62 -2.39 38.06
C LEU A 442 -4.03 -2.40 36.58
N ILE A 443 -3.23 -3.01 35.69
CA ILE A 443 -3.59 -3.19 34.28
C ILE A 443 -4.96 -3.87 34.15
N ARG A 444 -5.14 -5.02 34.83
CA ARG A 444 -6.43 -5.74 34.81
C ARG A 444 -7.58 -4.89 35.32
N ALA A 445 -7.36 -4.07 36.37
CA ALA A 445 -8.37 -3.16 36.88
C ALA A 445 -8.74 -2.06 35.87
N VAL A 446 -7.76 -1.46 35.19
CA VAL A 446 -8.01 -0.45 34.15
C VAL A 446 -8.71 -1.06 32.94
N GLU A 447 -8.28 -2.23 32.47
CA GLU A 447 -8.92 -2.92 31.36
C GLU A 447 -10.37 -3.32 31.69
N ALA A 448 -10.63 -3.78 32.92
CA ALA A 448 -11.98 -4.14 33.36
C ALA A 448 -12.90 -2.91 33.50
N TRP A 449 -12.34 -1.76 33.86
CA TRP A 449 -13.09 -0.50 33.88
C TRP A 449 -13.38 -0.01 32.45
N ASN A 450 -12.41 -0.12 31.56
CA ASN A 450 -12.46 0.37 30.17
C ASN A 450 -12.56 -0.78 29.15
N LEU A 451 -13.62 -1.59 29.25
CA LEU A 451 -13.80 -2.76 28.37
C LEU A 451 -13.81 -2.40 26.88
N GLY A 452 -14.35 -1.24 26.52
CA GLY A 452 -14.41 -0.76 25.14
C GLY A 452 -13.03 -0.40 24.60
N ASP A 453 -12.30 0.44 25.34
CA ASP A 453 -10.95 0.85 24.94
C ASP A 453 -10.00 -0.36 24.94
N ALA A 454 -10.11 -1.27 25.91
CA ALA A 454 -9.30 -2.49 25.97
C ALA A 454 -9.53 -3.39 24.75
N GLU A 455 -10.79 -3.60 24.36
CA GLU A 455 -11.12 -4.42 23.19
C GLU A 455 -10.78 -3.71 21.87
N ALA A 456 -10.90 -2.38 21.79
CA ALA A 456 -10.45 -1.60 20.63
C ALA A 456 -8.93 -1.70 20.44
N TRP A 457 -8.17 -1.55 21.53
CA TRP A 457 -6.71 -1.71 21.54
C TRP A 457 -6.29 -3.13 21.14
N ARG A 458 -6.90 -4.17 21.75
CA ARG A 458 -6.64 -5.57 21.39
C ARG A 458 -6.96 -5.86 19.93
N PHE A 459 -8.07 -5.31 19.42
CA PHE A 459 -8.48 -5.51 18.03
C PHE A 459 -7.49 -4.87 17.05
N ALA A 460 -7.16 -3.58 17.22
CA ALA A 460 -6.18 -2.89 16.35
C ALA A 460 -4.83 -3.61 16.36
N ARG A 461 -4.34 -3.99 17.54
CA ARG A 461 -3.10 -4.78 17.69
C ARG A 461 -3.16 -6.11 16.94
N ALA A 462 -4.24 -6.88 17.14
CA ALA A 462 -4.39 -8.20 16.55
C ALA A 462 -4.57 -8.13 15.02
N PHE A 463 -5.32 -7.14 14.52
CA PHE A 463 -5.53 -6.94 13.09
C PHE A 463 -4.23 -6.57 12.37
N MET A 464 -3.46 -5.63 12.93
CA MET A 464 -2.14 -5.27 12.39
C MET A 464 -1.16 -6.44 12.40
N ALA A 465 -1.10 -7.18 13.52
CA ALA A 465 -0.26 -8.37 13.61
C ALA A 465 -0.65 -9.42 12.56
N ARG A 466 -1.96 -9.66 12.35
CA ARG A 466 -2.44 -10.57 11.32
C ARG A 466 -2.01 -10.12 9.92
N ARG A 467 -2.14 -8.84 9.60
CA ARG A 467 -1.74 -8.29 8.28
C ARG A 467 -0.26 -8.51 8.01
N THR A 468 0.60 -8.25 8.99
CA THR A 468 2.04 -8.51 8.87
C THR A 468 2.33 -10.00 8.73
N MET A 469 1.64 -10.86 9.48
CA MET A 469 1.79 -12.32 9.37
C MET A 469 1.33 -12.88 8.03
N GLU A 470 0.19 -12.41 7.50
CA GLU A 470 -0.33 -12.76 6.18
C GLU A 470 0.68 -12.44 5.08
N ARG A 471 1.22 -11.22 5.10
CA ARG A 471 2.26 -10.78 4.16
C ARG A 471 3.52 -11.62 4.27
N ARG A 472 4.04 -11.84 5.48
CA ARG A 472 5.25 -12.64 5.70
C ARG A 472 5.08 -14.08 5.24
N ARG A 473 3.95 -14.71 5.57
CA ARG A 473 3.64 -16.08 5.14
C ARG A 473 3.56 -16.19 3.61
N TRP A 474 2.87 -15.25 2.96
CA TRP A 474 2.85 -15.21 1.49
C TRP A 474 4.26 -15.04 0.91
N GLU A 475 5.08 -14.16 1.47
CA GLU A 475 6.44 -13.95 0.99
C GLU A 475 7.33 -15.19 1.17
N GLU A 476 7.18 -15.93 2.27
CA GLU A 476 7.86 -17.20 2.50
C GLU A 476 7.44 -18.29 1.50
N GLU A 477 6.14 -18.40 1.22
CA GLU A 477 5.59 -19.30 0.20
C GLU A 477 6.15 -18.95 -1.19
N GLU A 478 6.12 -17.66 -1.57
CA GLU A 478 6.65 -17.18 -2.85
C GLU A 478 8.17 -17.35 -2.97
N ARG A 479 8.93 -17.16 -1.89
CA ARG A 479 10.40 -17.30 -1.92
C ARG A 479 10.83 -18.71 -2.31
N ARG A 480 10.05 -19.73 -1.93
CA ARG A 480 10.29 -21.14 -2.30
C ARG A 480 10.08 -21.38 -3.80
N VAL A 481 9.15 -20.67 -4.42
CA VAL A 481 8.80 -20.82 -5.84
C VAL A 481 9.71 -19.98 -6.73
N THR A 482 9.94 -18.73 -6.32
CA THR A 482 10.60 -17.71 -7.15
C THR A 482 12.11 -17.59 -6.93
N GLY A 483 12.67 -18.32 -5.96
CA GLY A 483 14.06 -18.19 -5.55
C GLY A 483 14.39 -16.85 -4.87
N GLY A 484 13.38 -16.12 -4.38
CA GLY A 484 13.55 -14.82 -3.72
C GLY A 484 13.55 -13.61 -4.66
N LYS A 485 13.13 -13.76 -5.91
CA LYS A 485 12.96 -12.61 -6.82
C LYS A 485 11.88 -11.65 -6.31
N GLY A 486 12.15 -10.36 -6.38
CA GLY A 486 11.22 -9.33 -5.89
C GLY A 486 10.98 -9.35 -4.38
N SER A 487 11.82 -10.02 -3.57
CA SER A 487 11.70 -10.01 -2.11
C SER A 487 12.41 -8.81 -1.49
N GLU A 488 11.97 -8.40 -0.30
CA GLU A 488 12.75 -7.41 0.46
C GLU A 488 14.14 -7.98 0.78
N LYS A 489 15.19 -7.23 0.47
CA LYS A 489 16.51 -7.54 1.00
C LYS A 489 16.43 -7.29 2.50
N VAL A 490 16.55 -8.35 3.30
CA VAL A 490 16.81 -8.22 4.73
C VAL A 490 18.18 -7.55 4.81
N GLY A 491 18.20 -6.25 5.09
CA GLY A 491 19.44 -5.57 5.42
C GLY A 491 20.07 -6.34 6.57
N ARG A 492 21.25 -6.91 6.35
CA ARG A 492 22.15 -7.21 7.46
C ARG A 492 22.53 -5.85 8.04
N GLY A 493 21.72 -5.40 9.01
CA GLY A 493 22.10 -4.31 9.91
C GLY A 493 23.31 -4.71 10.72
#